data_AF-A0A1F3T944-F1
#
_entry.id   AF-A0A1F3T944-F1
#
_cell.length_a   1.000
_cell.length_b   1.000
_cell.length_c   1.000
_cell.angle_alpha   90.00
_cell.angle_beta   90.00
_cell.angle_gamma   90.00
#
_symmetry.space_group_name_H-M   'P 1'
#
loop_
_entity.id
_entity.type
_entity.pdbx_description
1 polymer ?
#
loop_
_entity_poly.entity_id
_entity_poly.type
_entity_poly.pdbx_seq_one_letter_code
_entity_poly.pdbx_strand_id
1 'polypeptide(L)'
;MFKSEDKHGVTLEMVESCFLDNNLIALGEQYHPSTSEDRYGMIGKTNTEEILFACFTIRNGKIRPISARLANKKERSIYEEIC
;
A
#
# COMPACT_ATOMS: atom_id res chain seq x y z
N MET A 1 12.17 -12.69 -0.03
CA MET A 1 12.84 -11.42 0.31
C MET A 1 12.07 -10.30 -0.37
N PHE A 2 11.46 -9.40 0.42
CA PHE A 2 10.70 -8.27 -0.10
C PHE A 2 11.64 -7.36 -0.88
N LYS A 3 11.43 -7.21 -2.20
CA LYS A 3 12.29 -6.36 -3.05
C LYS A 3 12.21 -4.86 -2.72
N SER A 4 11.32 -4.45 -1.82
CA SER A 4 11.13 -3.06 -1.41
C SER A 4 12.03 -2.60 -0.26
N GLU A 5 12.55 -3.51 0.58
CA GLU A 5 13.47 -3.14 1.67
C GLU A 5 14.75 -2.49 1.10
N ASP A 6 15.29 -3.06 0.04
CA ASP A 6 16.56 -2.65 -0.56
C ASP A 6 16.46 -1.33 -1.37
N LYS A 7 15.24 -0.95 -1.80
CA LYS A 7 15.03 0.21 -2.71
C LYS A 7 14.33 1.40 -2.08
N HIS A 8 13.47 1.19 -1.09
CA HIS A 8 12.60 2.24 -0.56
C HIS A 8 12.58 2.31 0.97
N GLY A 9 13.33 1.46 1.67
CA GLY A 9 13.34 1.42 3.14
C GLY A 9 12.01 1.00 3.75
N VAL A 10 11.09 0.43 2.95
CA VAL A 10 9.79 -0.03 3.42
C VAL A 10 9.89 -1.50 3.80
N THR A 11 9.69 -1.79 5.08
CA THR A 11 9.66 -3.16 5.60
C THR A 11 8.28 -3.78 5.44
N LEU A 12 8.21 -5.11 5.51
CA LEU A 12 6.93 -5.82 5.53
C LEU A 12 6.04 -5.38 6.70
N GLU A 13 6.63 -5.17 7.88
CA GLU A 13 5.91 -4.76 9.09
C GLU A 13 5.22 -3.40 8.93
N MET A 14 5.84 -2.45 8.21
CA MET A 14 5.21 -1.16 7.90
C MET A 14 3.98 -1.38 7.01
N VAL A 15 4.08 -2.23 5.99
CA VAL A 15 2.96 -2.53 5.10
C VAL A 15 1.82 -3.23 5.83
N GLU A 16 2.15 -4.19 6.70
CA GLU A 16 1.17 -4.87 7.55
C GLU A 16 0.48 -3.89 8.50
N SER A 17 1.23 -2.96 9.08
CA SER A 17 0.69 -1.91 9.94
C SER A 17 -0.27 -0.99 9.20
N CYS A 18 -0.03 -0.69 7.91
CA CYS A 18 -0.99 0.07 7.11
C CYS A 18 -2.35 -0.64 6.98
N PHE A 19 -2.40 -1.98 6.95
CA PHE A 19 -3.67 -2.71 6.92
C PHE A 19 -4.45 -2.64 8.24
N LEU A 20 -3.81 -2.19 9.32
CA LEU A 20 -4.45 -1.92 10.63
C LEU A 20 -4.90 -0.46 10.76
N ASP A 21 -4.61 0.37 9.77
CA ASP A 21 -5.04 1.76 9.75
C ASP A 21 -6.56 1.85 9.53
N ASN A 22 -7.27 2.45 10.47
CA ASN A 22 -8.73 2.58 10.39
C ASN A 22 -9.17 3.52 9.26
N ASN A 23 -8.27 4.42 8.84
CA ASN A 23 -8.53 5.35 7.74
C ASN A 23 -7.85 4.93 6.43
N LEU A 24 -7.54 3.64 6.28
CA LEU A 24 -6.96 3.12 5.05
C LEU A 24 -7.85 3.46 3.85
N ILE A 25 -7.25 4.08 2.84
CA ILE A 25 -7.90 4.44 1.59
C ILE A 25 -7.62 3.34 0.57
N ALA A 26 -8.66 2.62 0.19
CA ALA A 26 -8.60 1.70 -0.93
C ALA A 26 -8.73 2.48 -2.25
N LEU A 27 -7.70 2.44 -3.10
CA LEU A 27 -7.71 3.07 -4.42
C LEU A 27 -8.39 2.22 -5.49
N GLY A 28 -8.80 0.99 -5.13
CA GLY A 28 -9.46 0.05 -6.02
C GLY A 28 -8.48 -0.77 -6.86
N GLU A 29 -9.03 -1.42 -7.89
CA GLU A 29 -8.28 -2.28 -8.80
C GLU A 29 -7.42 -1.47 -9.78
N GLN A 30 -6.20 -1.95 -10.03
CA GLN A 30 -5.32 -1.46 -11.08
C GLN A 30 -5.81 -1.99 -12.43
N TYR A 31 -6.54 -1.15 -13.15
CA TYR A 31 -7.00 -1.46 -14.51
C TYR A 31 -5.86 -1.48 -15.55
N HIS A 32 -4.79 -0.72 -15.32
CA HIS A 32 -3.66 -0.60 -16.26
C HIS A 32 -2.30 -0.56 -15.54
N PRO A 33 -1.28 -1.28 -16.05
CA PRO A 33 -1.32 -2.24 -17.15
C PRO A 33 -2.15 -3.49 -16.76
N SER A 34 -2.80 -4.13 -17.74
CA SER A 34 -3.53 -5.37 -17.48
C SER A 34 -2.53 -6.47 -17.08
N THR A 35 -2.78 -7.11 -15.94
CA THR A 35 -1.95 -8.21 -15.44
C THR A 35 -2.78 -9.45 -15.22
N SER A 36 -2.15 -10.63 -15.20
CA SER A 36 -2.86 -11.92 -15.01
C SER A 36 -3.52 -12.09 -13.64
N GLU A 37 -3.23 -11.21 -12.68
CA GLU A 37 -3.79 -11.24 -11.33
C GLU A 37 -4.39 -9.86 -11.02
N ASP A 38 -5.50 -9.83 -10.29
CA ASP A 38 -6.12 -8.57 -9.84
C ASP A 38 -5.20 -7.90 -8.82
N ARG A 39 -4.88 -6.63 -9.07
CA ARG A 39 -4.01 -5.83 -8.21
C ARG A 39 -4.80 -4.69 -7.64
N TYR A 40 -4.62 -4.42 -6.37
CA TYR A 40 -5.31 -3.37 -5.65
C TYR A 40 -4.29 -2.37 -5.13
N GLY A 41 -4.64 -1.09 -5.21
CA GLY A 41 -3.87 -0.01 -4.59
C GLY A 41 -4.48 0.39 -3.25
N MET A 42 -3.63 0.77 -2.30
CA MET A 42 -4.04 1.40 -1.05
C MET A 42 -3.08 2.50 -0.63
N ILE A 43 -3.62 3.45 0.13
CA ILE A 43 -2.87 4.43 0.90
C ILE A 43 -3.23 4.25 2.36
N GLY A 44 -2.24 4.11 3.24
CA GLY A 44 -2.48 3.96 4.67
C GLY A 44 -1.34 4.52 5.49
N LYS A 45 -1.64 4.84 6.76
CA LYS A 45 -0.65 5.30 7.73
C LYS A 45 -0.02 4.11 8.45
N THR A 46 1.30 4.11 8.62
CA THR A 46 2.02 3.11 9.42
C THR A 46 1.91 3.45 10.90
N ASN A 47 2.27 2.48 11.74
CA ASN A 47 2.49 2.70 13.18
C ASN A 47 3.58 3.74 13.49
N THR A 48 4.52 3.98 12.56
CA THR A 48 5.55 5.03 12.64
C THR A 48 5.09 6.39 12.11
N GLU A 49 3.78 6.54 11.85
CA GLU A 49 3.14 7.72 11.31
C GLU A 49 3.49 8.10 9.86
N GLU A 50 4.14 7.20 9.12
CA GLU A 50 4.45 7.41 7.72
C GLU A 50 3.29 6.98 6.83
N ILE A 51 2.97 7.78 5.82
CA ILE A 51 1.95 7.40 4.83
C ILE A 51 2.62 6.59 3.72
N LEU A 52 2.13 5.37 3.50
CA LEU A 52 2.59 4.48 2.44
C LEU A 52 1.54 4.32 1.35
N PHE A 53 2.05 4.17 0.14
CA PHE A 53 1.30 3.62 -0.97
C PHE A 53 1.75 2.17 -1.17
N ALA A 54 0.79 1.24 -1.20
CA ALA A 54 1.06 -0.17 -1.44
C ALA A 54 0.14 -0.73 -2.53
N CYS A 55 0.74 -1.56 -3.39
CA CYS A 55 0.02 -2.44 -4.31
C CYS A 55 0.04 -3.85 -3.75
N PHE A 56 -1.11 -4.51 -3.69
CA PHE A 56 -1.26 -5.88 -3.24
C PHE A 56 -2.20 -6.67 -4.15
N THR A 57 -2.20 -7.98 -4.01
CA THR A 57 -3.20 -8.86 -4.63
C THR A 57 -3.82 -9.76 -3.57
N ILE A 58 -5.00 -10.30 -3.86
CA ILE A 58 -5.70 -11.23 -2.99
C ILE A 58 -5.69 -12.60 -3.66
N ARG A 59 -5.00 -13.57 -3.05
CA ARG A 59 -4.89 -14.94 -3.57
C ARG A 59 -5.20 -15.94 -2.47
N ASN A 60 -6.13 -16.86 -2.73
CA ASN A 60 -6.63 -17.84 -1.74
C ASN A 60 -7.08 -17.18 -0.42
N GLY A 61 -7.75 -16.02 -0.51
CA GLY A 61 -8.21 -15.27 0.67
C GLY A 61 -7.10 -14.60 1.49
N LYS A 62 -5.86 -14.55 0.98
CA LYS A 62 -4.72 -13.89 1.64
C LYS A 62 -4.27 -12.68 0.85
N ILE A 63 -3.97 -11.61 1.56
CA ILE A 63 -3.36 -10.41 1.01
C ILE A 63 -1.87 -10.68 0.79
N ARG A 64 -1.38 -10.39 -0.42
CA ARG A 64 0.04 -10.47 -0.78
C ARG A 64 0.49 -9.11 -1.29
N PRO A 65 1.31 -8.38 -0.52
CA PRO A 65 1.88 -7.13 -1.01
C PRO A 65 2.83 -7.43 -2.18
N ILE A 66 2.68 -6.67 -3.27
CA ILE A 66 3.48 -6.77 -4.48
C ILE A 66 4.58 -5.71 -4.46
N SER A 67 4.21 -4.48 -4.08
CA SER A 67 5.12 -3.34 -4.01
C SER A 67 4.60 -2.35 -2.97
N ALA A 68 5.51 -1.74 -2.23
CA ALA A 68 5.19 -0.64 -1.34
C ALA A 68 6.29 0.43 -1.43
N ARG A 69 5.87 1.69 -1.24
CA ARG A 69 6.72 2.88 -1.23
C ARG A 69 6.11 3.94 -0.33
N LEU A 70 6.92 4.92 0.04
CA LEU A 70 6.41 6.15 0.66
C LEU A 70 5.42 6.84 -0.29
N ALA A 71 4.32 7.33 0.28
CA ALA A 71 3.34 8.13 -0.44
C ALA A 71 3.99 9.46 -0.86
N ASN A 72 3.73 9.89 -2.09
CA ASN A 72 4.13 11.18 -2.62
C ASN A 72 3.27 12.29 -2.00
N LYS A 73 3.70 13.55 -2.17
CA LYS A 73 2.98 14.72 -1.63
C LYS A 73 1.48 14.72 -1.94
N LYS A 74 1.09 14.41 -3.18
CA LYS A 74 -0.33 14.34 -3.59
C LYS A 74 -1.10 13.25 -2.83
N GLU A 75 -0.50 12.07 -2.69
CA GLU A 75 -1.13 10.93 -2.00
C GLU A 75 -1.26 11.18 -0.50
N ARG A 76 -0.27 11.86 0.10
CA ARG A 76 -0.35 12.33 1.50
C ARG A 76 -1.48 13.33 1.67
N SER A 77 -1.57 14.33 0.80
CA SER A 77 -2.66 15.31 0.86
C SER A 77 -4.04 14.66 0.68
N ILE A 78 -4.18 13.66 -0.20
CA ILE A 78 -5.43 12.89 -0.33
C ILE A 78 -5.76 12.17 0.97
N TYR A 79 -4.77 11.56 1.62
CA TYR A 79 -4.96 10.90 2.90
C TYR A 79 -5.39 11.88 4.00
N GLU A 80 -4.73 13.02 4.10
CA GLU A 80 -5.02 14.09 5.07
C GLU A 80 -6.35 14.81 4.82
N GLU A 81 -6.88 14.81 3.59
CA GLU A 81 -8.19 15.41 3.29
C GLU A 81 -9.36 14.50 3.69
N ILE A 82 -9.13 13.19 3.71
CA ILE A 82 -10.16 12.18 4.01
C ILE A 82 -10.18 11.84 5.51
N CYS A 83 -9.04 11.91 6.20
CA CYS A 83 -8.89 11.61 7.63
C CYS A 83 -9.09 12.84 8.51
#